data_AF-A0A956I7U4-F1
#
_entry.id   AF-A0A956I7U4-F1
#
_cell.length_a   1.000
_cell.length_b   1.000
_cell.length_c   1.000
_cell.angle_alpha   90.00
_cell.angle_beta   90.00
_cell.angle_gamma   90.00
#
_symmetry.space_group_name_H-M   'P 1'
#
loop_
_entity.id
_entity.type
_entity.pdbx_description
1 polymer ?
#
loop_
_entity_poly.entity_id
_entity_poly.type
_entity_poly.pdbx_seq_one_letter_code
_entity_poly.pdbx_strand_id
1 'polypeptide(L)'
;RLWESAVVAIGGGWIGVLAAYVFVFFFHAPGLSEALFGWSALHPELELVPHVDGAQAWTLVGLVVLPFVGVSVVPAWRAATLDVDEAIR
;
A
#
# COMPACT_ATOMS: atom_id res chain seq x y z
N ARG A 1 -10.35 9.30 -15.07
CA ARG A 1 -10.48 7.87 -14.70
C ARG A 1 -9.12 7.24 -14.44
N LEU A 2 -8.34 6.82 -15.46
CA LEU A 2 -7.03 6.16 -15.23
C LEU A 2 -6.02 7.01 -14.42
N TRP A 3 -5.94 8.30 -14.70
CA TRP A 3 -5.08 9.22 -13.93
C TRP A 3 -5.50 9.35 -12.46
N GLU A 4 -6.81 9.40 -12.17
CA GLU A 4 -7.32 9.45 -10.79
C GLU A 4 -6.98 8.16 -10.04
N SER A 5 -7.16 7.01 -10.71
CA SER A 5 -6.77 5.72 -10.16
C SER A 5 -5.26 5.64 -9.89
N ALA A 6 -4.43 6.18 -10.77
CA ALA A 6 -2.98 6.24 -10.56
C ALA A 6 -2.61 7.12 -9.36
N VAL A 7 -3.21 8.31 -9.25
CA VAL A 7 -2.99 9.23 -8.13
C VAL A 7 -3.41 8.59 -6.80
N VAL A 8 -4.57 7.93 -6.77
CA VAL A 8 -5.06 7.23 -5.58
C VAL A 8 -4.15 6.05 -5.21
N ALA A 9 -3.70 5.27 -6.19
CA ALA A 9 -2.83 4.12 -5.95
C ALA A 9 -1.47 4.55 -5.40
N ILE A 10 -0.83 5.53 -6.03
CA ILE A 10 0.49 6.03 -5.62
C ILE A 10 0.38 6.75 -4.27
N GLY A 11 -0.60 7.63 -4.11
CA GLY A 11 -0.83 8.36 -2.86
C GLY A 11 -1.14 7.40 -1.70
N GLY A 12 -2.06 6.46 -1.92
CA GLY A 12 -2.40 5.44 -0.94
C GLY A 12 -1.21 4.53 -0.58
N GLY A 13 -0.41 4.13 -1.57
CA GLY A 13 0.81 3.34 -1.34
C GLY A 13 1.80 4.06 -0.43
N TRP A 14 2.11 5.33 -0.72
CA TRP A 14 3.03 6.12 0.11
C TRP A 14 2.47 6.43 1.49
N ILE A 15 1.17 6.77 1.60
CA ILE A 15 0.51 6.96 2.90
C ILE A 15 0.58 5.68 3.73
N GLY A 16 0.36 4.51 3.11
CA GLY A 16 0.49 3.21 3.77
C GLY A 16 1.90 2.94 4.28
N VAL A 17 2.93 3.24 3.48
CA VAL A 17 4.34 3.11 3.91
C VAL A 17 4.64 4.02 5.10
N LEU A 18 4.21 5.28 5.05
CA LEU A 18 4.40 6.23 6.16
C LEU A 18 3.66 5.77 7.43
N ALA A 19 2.42 5.32 7.29
CA ALA A 19 1.63 4.81 8.40
C ALA A 19 2.27 3.56 9.03
N ALA A 20 2.84 2.66 8.22
CA ALA A 20 3.58 1.51 8.71
C ALA A 20 4.84 1.91 9.49
N TYR A 21 5.58 2.92 9.02
CA TYR A 21 6.73 3.46 9.75
C TYR A 21 6.31 4.04 11.11
N VAL A 22 5.24 4.84 11.15
CA VAL A 22 4.71 5.37 12.41
C VAL A 22 4.27 4.24 13.35
N PHE A 23 3.54 3.24 12.82
CA PHE A 23 3.12 2.07 13.60
C PHE A 23 4.30 1.29 14.20
N VAL A 24 5.37 1.07 13.44
CA VAL A 24 6.50 0.26 13.90
C VAL A 24 7.41 1.05 14.84
N PHE A 25 7.84 2.25 14.46
CA PHE A 25 8.89 2.98 15.17
C PHE A 25 8.35 3.91 16.27
N PHE A 26 7.14 4.45 16.12
CA PHE A 26 6.54 5.32 17.15
C PHE A 26 5.72 4.51 18.15
N PHE A 27 4.89 3.58 17.66
CA PHE A 27 4.04 2.75 18.53
C PHE A 27 4.69 1.44 18.98
N HIS A 28 5.92 1.14 18.55
CA HIS A 28 6.64 -0.10 18.87
C HIS A 28 5.94 -1.38 18.37
N ALA A 29 5.21 -1.28 17.25
CA ALA A 29 4.55 -2.39 16.57
C ALA A 29 3.69 -3.28 17.50
N PRO A 30 2.69 -2.72 18.22
CA PRO A 30 1.91 -3.46 19.21
C PRO A 30 1.19 -4.65 18.56
N GLY A 31 1.20 -5.80 19.22
CA GLY A 31 0.66 -7.07 18.71
C GLY A 31 1.53 -7.76 17.64
N LEU A 32 2.21 -7.01 16.76
CA LEU A 32 3.14 -7.60 15.79
C LEU A 32 4.43 -8.07 16.49
N SER A 33 4.97 -7.26 17.42
CA SER A 33 6.12 -7.63 18.24
C SER A 33 5.83 -8.90 19.05
N GLU A 34 4.67 -8.97 19.71
CA GLU A 34 4.23 -10.15 20.46
C GLU A 34 4.05 -11.40 19.58
N ALA A 35 3.53 -11.23 18.36
CA ALA A 35 3.36 -12.33 17.41
C ALA A 35 4.68 -12.86 16.86
N LEU A 36 5.67 -11.99 16.62
CA LEU A 36 6.96 -12.36 16.02
C LEU A 36 7.97 -12.89 17.05
N PHE A 37 8.05 -12.28 18.22
CA PHE A 37 8.99 -12.67 19.28
C PHE A 37 8.40 -13.67 20.27
N GLY A 38 7.09 -13.89 20.21
CA GLY A 38 6.39 -14.82 21.07
C GLY A 38 6.23 -14.31 22.50
N TRP A 39 5.58 -15.15 23.32
CA TRP A 39 5.08 -14.79 24.64
C TRP A 39 6.11 -15.04 25.75
N SER A 40 7.28 -15.59 25.38
CA SER A 40 8.32 -16.03 26.29
C SER A 40 9.48 -15.04 26.34
N ALA A 41 9.29 -14.02 27.17
CA ALA A 41 10.28 -13.35 28.02
C ALA A 41 11.56 -12.71 27.42
N LEU A 42 11.88 -11.53 27.97
CA LEU A 42 13.22 -10.91 28.00
C LEU A 42 13.92 -10.81 26.65
N HIS A 43 13.34 -9.99 25.78
CA HIS A 43 14.08 -9.47 24.63
C HIS A 43 14.57 -8.06 25.00
N PRO A 44 15.81 -7.67 24.63
CA PRO A 44 16.24 -6.29 24.77
C PRO A 44 15.22 -5.37 24.08
N GLU A 45 15.12 -4.12 24.54
CA GLU A 45 14.27 -3.11 23.89
C GLU A 45 14.54 -3.17 22.38
N LEU A 46 13.47 -3.32 21.59
CA LEU A 46 13.58 -3.51 20.15
C LEU A 46 14.06 -2.20 19.52
N GLU A 47 15.38 -1.98 19.52
CA GLU A 47 16.02 -0.86 18.85
C GLU A 47 16.02 -1.12 17.34
N LEU A 48 14.83 -1.03 16.73
CA LEU A 48 14.69 -1.05 15.29
C LEU A 48 15.30 0.24 14.74
N VAL A 49 16.45 0.13 14.10
CA VAL A 49 17.03 1.24 13.35
C VAL A 49 16.27 1.35 12.03
N PRO A 50 15.61 2.49 11.73
CA PRO A 50 14.91 2.66 10.47
C PRO A 50 15.90 2.58 9.31
N HIS A 51 15.74 1.55 8.47
CA HIS A 51 16.52 1.38 7.25
C HIS A 51 15.58 1.48 6.05
N VAL A 52 15.87 2.43 5.17
CA VAL A 52 15.12 2.64 3.93
C VAL A 52 15.96 2.15 2.77
N ASP A 53 15.56 1.04 2.18
CA ASP A 53 16.05 0.60 0.88
C ASP A 53 15.06 1.07 -0.21
N GLY A 54 15.58 1.83 -1.18
CA GLY A 54 14.80 2.30 -2.33
C GLY A 54 14.21 1.15 -3.14
N ALA A 55 14.93 0.02 -3.29
CA ALA A 55 14.41 -1.13 -4.00
C ALA A 55 13.23 -1.77 -3.26
N GLN A 56 13.31 -1.87 -1.93
CA GLN A 56 12.22 -2.36 -1.09
C GLN A 56 11.00 -1.43 -1.14
N ALA A 57 11.20 -0.11 -1.06
CA ALA A 57 10.12 0.86 -1.15
C ALA A 57 9.39 0.78 -2.50
N TRP A 58 10.13 0.72 -3.62
CA TRP A 58 9.55 0.55 -4.95
C TRP A 58 8.83 -0.78 -5.12
N THR A 59 9.36 -1.86 -4.52
CA THR A 59 8.72 -3.18 -4.56
C THR A 59 7.37 -3.16 -3.83
N LEU A 60 7.31 -2.57 -2.63
CA LEU A 60 6.08 -2.44 -1.86
C LEU A 60 5.04 -1.59 -2.59
N VAL A 61 5.44 -0.43 -3.11
CA VAL A 61 4.55 0.44 -3.89
C VAL A 61 4.08 -0.28 -5.15
N GLY A 62 4.97 -0.96 -5.87
CA GLY A 62 4.63 -1.74 -7.07
C GLY A 62 3.61 -2.85 -6.77
N LEU A 63 3.78 -3.56 -5.65
CA LEU A 63 2.88 -4.63 -5.22
C LEU A 63 1.45 -4.13 -4.94
N VAL A 64 1.29 -2.88 -4.49
CA VAL A 64 -0.03 -2.26 -4.25
C VAL A 64 -0.60 -1.64 -5.52
N VAL A 65 0.22 -0.89 -6.24
CA VAL A 65 -0.21 -0.08 -7.40
C VAL A 65 -0.57 -0.96 -8.59
N LEU A 66 0.26 -1.96 -8.94
CA LEU A 66 0.04 -2.80 -10.11
C LEU A 66 -1.31 -3.56 -10.08
N PRO A 67 -1.69 -4.29 -9.00
CA PRO A 67 -2.98 -4.97 -8.97
C PRO A 67 -4.15 -3.99 -8.97
N PHE A 68 -4.04 -2.86 -8.27
CA PHE A 68 -5.09 -1.84 -8.26
C PHE A 68 -5.33 -1.26 -9.65
N VAL A 69 -4.25 -0.90 -10.36
CA VAL A 69 -4.33 -0.44 -11.75
C VAL A 69 -4.92 -1.54 -12.64
N GLY A 70 -4.46 -2.78 -12.51
CA GLY A 70 -4.98 -3.92 -13.27
C GLY A 70 -6.50 -4.09 -13.14
N VAL A 71 -7.04 -3.99 -11.92
CA VAL A 71 -8.49 -4.03 -11.68
C VAL A 71 -9.21 -2.82 -12.30
N SER A 72 -8.59 -1.63 -12.29
CA SER A 72 -9.19 -0.41 -12.85
C SER A 72 -9.28 -0.39 -14.38
N VAL A 73 -8.44 -1.16 -15.08
CA VAL A 73 -8.36 -1.16 -16.55
C VAL A 73 -9.63 -1.73 -17.18
N VAL A 74 -10.17 -2.82 -16.65
CA VAL A 74 -11.36 -3.50 -17.22
C VAL A 74 -12.59 -2.57 -17.30
N PRO A 75 -13.04 -1.90 -16.21
CA PRO A 75 -14.17 -0.98 -16.30
C PRO A 75 -13.84 0.27 -17.14
N ALA A 76 -12.60 0.76 -17.12
CA ALA A 76 -12.20 1.89 -17.95
C ALA A 76 -12.29 1.58 -19.45
N TRP A 77 -11.85 0.38 -19.85
CA TRP A 77 -11.96 -0.08 -21.23
C TRP A 77 -13.41 -0.28 -21.66
N ARG A 78 -14.22 -0.96 -20.83
CA ARG A 78 -15.65 -1.14 -21.10
C ARG A 78 -16.40 0.18 -21.29
N ALA A 79 -16.07 1.19 -20.48
CA ALA A 79 -16.65 2.53 -20.63
C ALA A 79 -16.23 3.22 -21.93
N ALA A 80 -15.00 2.99 -22.41
CA ALA A 80 -14.51 3.60 -23.64
C ALA A 80 -15.11 2.99 -24.92
N THR A 81 -15.58 1.75 -24.86
CA THR A 81 -16.24 1.05 -25.98
C THR A 81 -17.76 1.21 -26.00
N LEU A 82 -18.35 1.86 -25.00
CA LEU A 82 -19.79 2.05 -24.89
C LEU A 82 -20.23 3.21 -25.80
N ASP A 83 -21.31 3.01 -26.56
CA ASP A 83 -21.80 4.01 -27.50
C ASP A 83 -22.34 5.23 -26.75
N VAL A 84 -22.09 6.44 -27.27
CA VAL A 84 -22.34 7.69 -26.51
C VAL A 84 -23.83 7.87 -26.19
N ASP A 85 -24.72 7.48 -27.10
CA ASP A 85 -26.16 7.55 -26.92
C ASP A 85 -26.69 6.57 -25.86
N GLU A 86 -26.02 5.43 -25.67
CA GLU A 86 -26.32 4.46 -24.61
C GLU A 86 -25.68 4.84 -23.27
N ALA A 87 -24.60 5.60 -23.28
CA ALA A 87 -23.92 6.05 -22.06
C ALA A 87 -24.63 7.22 -21.35
N ILE A 88 -25.39 8.04 -22.09
CA ILE A 88 -26.04 9.26 -21.59
C ILE A 88 -27.50 9.03 -21.18
N ARG A 89 -28.18 8.01 -21.74
CA ARG A 89 -29.57 7.66 -21.42
C ARG A 89 -29.69 6.99 -20.05
#